data_AF-A0A0B1R3X0-F1
#
_entry.id   AF-A0A0B1R3X0-F1
#
_cell.length_a   1.000
_cell.length_b   1.000
_cell.length_c   1.000
_cell.angle_alpha   90.00
_cell.angle_beta   90.00
_cell.angle_gamma   90.00
#
_symmetry.space_group_name_H-M   'P 1'
#
loop_
_entity.id
_entity.type
_entity.pdbx_description
1 polymer ?
#
loop_
_entity_poly.entity_id
_entity_poly.type
_entity_poly.pdbx_seq_one_letter_code
_entity_poly.pdbx_strand_id
1 'polypeptide(L)'
;MHGNVKEVCTHLIESFGEDCPVAVLVWTLEDVLDSAECMDITEKEAGRVLEYIAEDGDHRRYGIGREEVRGMLANLREEEAQTREFTVSATALAQVLRVAGDYMRLEDVQGGEGTAKRLWPQEHEAIRAMMDALER
;
A
#
# COMPACT_ATOMS: atom_id res chain seq x y z
N MET A 1 -3.70 1.90 -22.84
CA MET A 1 -3.06 0.58 -22.87
C MET A 1 -3.60 -0.18 -24.08
N HIS A 2 -2.76 -0.89 -24.84
CA HIS A 2 -3.20 -1.74 -25.95
C HIS A 2 -3.44 -3.15 -25.42
N GLY A 3 -4.61 -3.72 -25.69
CA GLY A 3 -5.10 -4.93 -25.02
C GLY A 3 -4.52 -6.24 -25.57
N ASN A 4 -3.74 -6.19 -26.65
CA ASN A 4 -3.07 -7.34 -27.24
C ASN A 4 -1.88 -6.93 -28.11
N VAL A 5 -1.06 -7.92 -28.48
CA VAL A 5 0.15 -7.72 -29.30
C VAL A 5 -0.16 -7.03 -30.63
N LYS A 6 -1.28 -7.35 -31.27
CA LYS A 6 -1.65 -6.76 -32.57
C LYS A 6 -1.89 -5.26 -32.44
N GLU A 7 -2.63 -4.84 -31.43
CA GLU A 7 -2.88 -3.43 -31.15
C GLU A 7 -1.60 -2.66 -30.82
N VAL A 8 -0.68 -3.28 -30.06
CA VAL A 8 0.65 -2.72 -29.79
C VAL A 8 1.42 -2.52 -31.10
N CYS A 9 1.52 -3.56 -31.94
CA CYS A 9 2.23 -3.49 -33.21
C CYS A 9 1.64 -2.44 -34.16
N THR A 10 0.31 -2.38 -34.28
CA THR A 10 -0.36 -1.36 -35.10
C THR A 10 -0.01 0.05 -34.61
N HIS A 11 -0.08 0.30 -33.30
CA HIS A 11 0.23 1.60 -32.75
C HIS A 11 1.70 2.01 -32.95
N LEU A 12 2.64 1.07 -32.81
CA LEU A 12 4.06 1.31 -33.04
C LEU A 12 4.33 1.69 -34.51
N ILE A 13 3.72 0.96 -35.46
CA ILE A 13 3.85 1.25 -36.90
C ILE A 13 3.27 2.63 -37.22
N GLU A 14 2.07 2.95 -36.72
CA GLU A 14 1.41 4.23 -36.96
C GLU A 14 2.19 5.41 -36.37
N SER A 15 2.85 5.23 -35.22
CA SER A 15 3.50 6.31 -34.49
C SER A 15 4.95 6.56 -34.92
N PHE A 16 5.70 5.50 -35.24
CA PHE A 16 7.14 5.58 -35.50
C PHE A 16 7.51 5.25 -36.96
N GLY A 17 6.63 4.59 -37.71
CA GLY A 17 6.94 4.07 -39.05
C GLY A 17 7.71 2.74 -38.99
N GLU A 18 7.61 1.95 -40.07
CA GLU A 18 8.15 0.58 -40.13
C GLU A 18 9.68 0.51 -40.00
N ASP A 19 10.39 1.53 -40.51
CA ASP A 19 11.86 1.56 -40.56
C ASP A 19 12.50 2.22 -39.33
N CYS A 20 11.70 2.70 -38.37
CA CYS A 20 12.22 3.39 -37.19
C CYS A 20 12.68 2.36 -36.13
N PRO A 21 13.96 2.37 -35.71
CA PRO A 21 14.42 1.49 -34.66
C PRO A 21 13.84 1.93 -33.31
N VAL A 22 13.02 1.05 -32.72
CA VAL A 22 12.40 1.26 -31.40
C VAL A 22 12.74 0.07 -30.50
N ALA A 23 12.97 0.35 -29.21
CA ALA A 23 13.02 -0.67 -28.16
C ALA A 23 11.77 -0.54 -27.28
N VAL A 24 11.08 -1.65 -27.06
CA VAL A 24 9.86 -1.70 -26.23
C VAL A 24 10.11 -2.64 -25.06
N LEU A 25 9.77 -2.19 -23.86
CA LEU A 25 9.79 -3.00 -22.66
C LEU A 25 8.35 -3.41 -22.34
N VAL A 26 8.10 -4.71 -22.30
CA VAL A 26 6.79 -5.29 -22.02
C VAL A 26 6.86 -5.93 -20.64
N TRP A 27 5.90 -5.58 -19.79
CA TRP A 27 5.73 -6.20 -18.48
C TRP A 27 4.65 -7.27 -18.55
N THR A 28 5.03 -8.50 -18.28
CA THR A 28 4.11 -9.62 -18.09
C THR A 28 3.99 -9.99 -16.61
N LEU A 29 3.07 -10.89 -16.29
CA LEU A 29 2.89 -11.37 -14.92
C LEU A 29 4.18 -12.07 -14.42
N GLU A 30 4.80 -12.85 -15.30
CA GLU A 30 6.07 -13.54 -15.03
C GLU A 30 7.20 -12.56 -14.77
N ASP A 31 7.32 -11.49 -15.57
CA ASP A 31 8.34 -10.46 -15.36
C ASP A 31 8.19 -9.77 -13.99
N VAL A 32 6.95 -9.51 -13.54
CA VAL A 32 6.67 -8.91 -12.24
C VAL A 32 7.01 -9.86 -11.09
N LEU A 33 6.64 -11.14 -11.22
CA LEU A 33 6.99 -12.18 -10.25
C LEU A 33 8.51 -12.29 -10.11
N ASP A 34 9.24 -12.40 -11.20
CA ASP A 34 10.69 -12.51 -11.22
C ASP A 34 11.36 -11.25 -10.64
N SER A 35 10.81 -10.07 -10.94
CA SER A 35 11.38 -8.79 -10.49
C SER A 35 11.28 -8.61 -8.98
N ALA A 36 10.24 -9.17 -8.35
CA ALA A 36 9.96 -9.06 -6.92
C ALA A 36 10.05 -10.41 -6.17
N GLU A 37 10.68 -11.43 -6.77
CA GLU A 37 10.84 -12.77 -6.17
C GLU A 37 11.46 -12.68 -4.77
N CYS A 38 12.43 -11.79 -4.59
CA CYS A 38 13.10 -11.56 -3.30
C CYS A 38 12.21 -10.97 -2.19
N MET A 39 10.96 -10.63 -2.49
CA MET A 39 9.98 -10.09 -1.57
C MET A 39 8.83 -11.06 -1.30
N ASP A 40 8.96 -12.33 -1.69
CA ASP A 40 7.92 -13.36 -1.55
C ASP A 40 6.59 -12.90 -2.20
N ILE A 41 6.67 -12.34 -3.41
CA ILE A 41 5.50 -11.86 -4.13
C ILE A 41 4.58 -13.05 -4.54
N THR A 42 3.27 -12.86 -4.41
CA THR A 42 2.26 -13.81 -4.87
C THR A 42 1.74 -13.46 -6.27
N GLU A 43 1.19 -14.42 -7.00
CA GLU A 43 0.55 -14.16 -8.31
C GLU A 43 -0.55 -13.09 -8.24
N LYS A 44 -1.31 -13.07 -7.14
CA LYS A 44 -2.35 -12.06 -6.90
C LYS A 44 -1.74 -10.66 -6.78
N GLU A 45 -0.68 -10.52 -5.99
CA GLU A 45 0.02 -9.24 -5.84
C GLU A 45 0.66 -8.80 -7.16
N ALA A 46 1.28 -9.72 -7.89
CA ALA A 46 1.85 -9.44 -9.21
C ALA A 46 0.79 -8.93 -10.21
N GLY A 47 -0.41 -9.53 -10.20
CA GLY A 47 -1.54 -9.07 -11.00
C GLY A 47 -1.97 -7.64 -10.64
N ARG A 48 -2.05 -7.32 -9.34
CA ARG A 48 -2.37 -5.95 -8.90
C ARG A 48 -1.27 -4.94 -9.26
N VAL A 49 0.00 -5.33 -9.20
CA VAL A 49 1.11 -4.46 -9.64
C VAL A 49 1.03 -4.21 -11.15
N LEU A 50 0.66 -5.20 -11.96
CA LEU A 50 0.40 -4.99 -13.39
C LEU A 50 -0.77 -4.04 -13.66
N GLU A 51 -1.85 -4.14 -12.89
CA GLU A 51 -2.95 -3.17 -12.95
C GLU A 51 -2.45 -1.76 -12.61
N TYR A 52 -1.59 -1.63 -11.61
CA TYR A 52 -0.99 -0.35 -11.24
C TYR A 52 -0.12 0.24 -12.37
N ILE A 53 0.70 -0.60 -13.01
CA ILE A 53 1.50 -0.24 -14.20
C ILE A 53 0.60 0.21 -15.37
N ALA A 54 -0.60 -0.36 -15.48
CA ALA A 54 -1.58 0.01 -16.51
C ALA A 54 -2.22 1.38 -16.27
N GLU A 55 -2.47 1.70 -15.00
CA GLU A 55 -3.21 2.87 -14.56
C GLU A 55 -2.32 4.09 -14.32
N ASP A 56 -1.06 3.90 -13.90
CA ASP A 56 -0.18 5.00 -13.60
C ASP A 56 0.32 5.69 -14.90
N GLY A 57 -0.05 6.97 -15.01
CA GLY A 57 0.12 7.79 -16.21
C GLY A 57 1.47 8.50 -16.30
N ASP A 58 2.27 8.52 -15.23
CA ASP A 58 3.51 9.32 -15.14
C ASP A 58 4.77 8.55 -15.60
N HIS A 59 4.63 7.27 -15.96
CA HIS A 59 5.70 6.43 -16.51
C HIS A 59 6.27 6.90 -17.85
N ARG A 60 5.60 7.85 -18.52
CA ARG A 60 5.99 8.37 -19.85
C ARG A 60 7.39 8.99 -19.85
N ARG A 61 7.93 9.37 -18.69
CA ARG A 61 9.22 10.08 -18.61
C ARG A 61 10.41 9.19 -18.27
N TYR A 62 10.23 8.14 -17.48
CA TYR A 62 11.35 7.33 -16.96
C TYR A 62 11.20 5.82 -17.17
N GLY A 63 10.08 5.37 -17.76
CA GLY A 63 9.77 3.95 -17.87
C GLY A 63 9.53 3.31 -16.49
N ILE A 64 9.36 1.99 -16.49
CA ILE A 64 9.15 1.21 -15.27
C ILE A 64 10.25 0.16 -15.24
N GLY A 65 11.15 0.27 -14.28
CA GLY A 65 12.19 -0.70 -14.01
C GLY A 65 11.83 -1.64 -12.86
N ARG A 66 12.78 -2.50 -12.50
CA ARG A 66 12.59 -3.50 -11.44
C ARG A 66 12.43 -2.88 -10.05
N GLU A 67 13.14 -1.78 -9.78
CA GLU A 67 13.01 -1.10 -8.47
C GLU A 67 11.65 -0.41 -8.34
N GLU A 68 11.12 0.14 -9.42
CA GLU A 68 9.78 0.72 -9.44
C GLU A 68 8.71 -0.35 -9.15
N VAL A 69 8.83 -1.54 -9.75
CA VAL A 69 7.95 -2.69 -9.46
C VAL A 69 7.99 -3.08 -7.98
N ARG A 70 9.18 -3.14 -7.38
CA ARG A 70 9.33 -3.43 -5.94
C ARG A 70 8.73 -2.34 -5.06
N GLY A 71 8.91 -1.08 -5.44
CA GLY A 71 8.29 0.07 -4.78
C GLY A 71 6.76 -0.01 -4.83
N MET A 72 6.19 -0.34 -6.00
CA MET A 72 4.75 -0.54 -6.16
C MET A 72 4.23 -1.68 -5.26
N LEU A 73 4.94 -2.81 -5.20
CA LEU A 73 4.58 -3.91 -4.30
C LEU A 73 4.63 -3.48 -2.82
N ALA A 74 5.66 -2.73 -2.41
CA ALA A 74 5.78 -2.24 -1.05
C ALA A 74 4.61 -1.32 -0.67
N ASN A 75 4.27 -0.37 -1.56
CA ASN A 75 3.14 0.53 -1.38
C ASN A 75 1.82 -0.24 -1.29
N LEU A 76 1.60 -1.22 -2.17
CA LEU A 76 0.41 -2.06 -2.16
C LEU A 76 0.24 -2.80 -0.82
N ARG A 77 1.34 -3.36 -0.29
CA ARG A 77 1.32 -4.04 1.02
C ARG A 77 1.09 -3.06 2.17
N GLU A 78 1.64 -1.85 2.08
CA GLU A 78 1.40 -0.81 3.07
C GLU A 78 -0.06 -0.36 3.08
N GLU A 79 -0.67 -0.14 1.91
CA GLU A 79 -2.10 0.15 1.77
C GLU A 79 -2.97 -0.99 2.33
N GLU A 80 -2.65 -2.24 2.00
CA GLU A 80 -3.34 -3.41 2.57
C GLU A 80 -3.16 -3.49 4.09
N ALA A 81 -1.99 -3.17 4.63
CA ALA A 81 -1.73 -3.17 6.07
C ALA A 81 -2.51 -2.06 6.79
N GLN A 82 -2.59 -0.86 6.20
CA GLN A 82 -3.35 0.28 6.74
C GLN A 82 -4.86 0.03 6.73
N THR A 83 -5.36 -0.72 5.75
CA THR A 83 -6.78 -1.06 5.61
C THR A 83 -7.16 -2.38 6.28
N ARG A 84 -6.20 -3.07 6.92
CA ARG A 84 -6.44 -4.37 7.53
C ARG A 84 -7.26 -4.25 8.82
N GLU A 85 -8.53 -4.57 8.72
CA GLU A 85 -9.41 -4.69 9.88
C GLU A 85 -9.36 -6.11 10.45
N PHE A 86 -9.30 -6.23 11.78
CA PHE A 86 -9.38 -7.50 12.49
C PHE A 86 -10.60 -7.52 13.40
N THR A 87 -11.36 -8.62 13.36
CA THR A 87 -12.42 -8.85 14.35
C THR A 87 -11.80 -9.35 15.64
N VAL A 88 -11.98 -8.60 16.72
CA VAL A 88 -11.58 -8.98 18.08
C VAL A 88 -12.81 -9.04 18.97
N SER A 89 -12.77 -9.89 20.00
CA SER A 89 -13.84 -9.89 21.00
C SER A 89 -13.86 -8.55 21.75
N ALA A 90 -15.05 -8.02 22.04
CA ALA A 90 -15.22 -6.78 22.81
C ALA A 90 -14.48 -6.85 24.16
N THR A 91 -14.47 -8.03 24.80
CA THR A 91 -13.76 -8.26 26.06
C THR A 91 -12.24 -8.12 25.92
N ALA A 92 -11.64 -8.72 24.88
CA ALA A 92 -10.21 -8.61 24.64
C ALA A 92 -9.81 -7.16 24.32
N LEU A 93 -10.60 -6.48 23.49
CA LEU A 93 -10.37 -5.07 23.16
C LEU A 93 -10.47 -4.17 24.40
N ALA A 94 -11.49 -4.36 25.24
CA ALA A 94 -11.66 -3.62 26.49
C ALA A 94 -10.48 -3.79 27.44
N GLN A 95 -9.92 -5.00 27.53
CA GLN A 95 -8.74 -5.26 28.38
C GLN A 95 -7.51 -4.49 27.91
N VAL A 96 -7.25 -4.47 26.60
CA VAL A 96 -6.12 -3.74 26.00
C VAL A 96 -6.31 -2.23 26.15
N LEU A 97 -7.49 -1.71 25.82
CA LEU A 97 -7.80 -0.28 25.93
C LEU A 97 -7.71 0.22 27.36
N ARG A 98 -8.13 -0.59 28.35
CA ARG A 98 -7.97 -0.24 29.76
C ARG A 98 -6.51 -0.04 30.14
N VAL A 99 -5.63 -0.96 29.76
CA VAL A 99 -4.19 -0.87 30.04
C VAL A 99 -3.58 0.35 29.34
N ALA A 100 -3.93 0.59 28.07
CA ALA A 100 -3.46 1.75 27.33
C ALA A 100 -3.96 3.08 27.96
N GLY A 101 -5.21 3.13 28.38
CA GLY A 101 -5.79 4.28 29.08
C GLY A 101 -5.18 4.52 30.47
N ASP A 102 -4.87 3.46 31.22
CA ASP A 102 -4.16 3.54 32.49
C ASP A 102 -2.74 4.11 32.29
N TYR A 103 -2.04 3.68 31.25
CA TYR A 103 -0.73 4.21 30.90
C TYR A 103 -0.79 5.70 30.55
N MET A 104 -1.76 6.13 29.73
CA MET A 104 -1.93 7.55 29.40
C MET A 104 -2.25 8.40 30.63
N ARG A 105 -3.10 7.91 31.54
CA ARG A 105 -3.37 8.60 32.81
C ARG A 105 -2.11 8.72 33.68
N LEU A 106 -1.29 7.67 33.72
CA LEU A 106 -0.04 7.69 34.48
C LEU A 106 0.93 8.75 33.94
N GLU A 107 1.06 8.86 32.63
CA GLU A 107 1.89 9.87 31.97
C GLU A 107 1.38 11.30 32.23
N ASP A 108 0.06 11.51 32.24
CA ASP A 108 -0.52 12.81 32.63
C ASP A 108 -0.26 13.14 34.11
N VAL A 109 -0.30 12.15 35.01
CA VAL A 109 0.02 12.36 36.43
C VAL A 109 1.49 12.70 36.64
N GLN A 110 2.40 12.11 35.85
CA GLN A 110 3.84 12.31 35.99
C GLN A 110 4.39 13.53 35.24
N GLY A 111 3.90 13.78 34.02
CA GLY A 111 4.35 14.86 33.15
C GLY A 111 3.51 16.13 33.23
N GLY A 112 2.36 16.08 33.90
CA GLY A 112 1.38 17.15 33.97
C GLY A 112 0.20 16.94 33.00
N GLU A 113 -0.95 17.52 33.35
CA GLU A 113 -2.21 17.32 32.62
C GLU A 113 -2.08 17.59 31.12
N GLY A 114 -2.51 16.62 30.30
CA GLY A 114 -2.46 16.70 28.84
C GLY A 114 -1.12 16.33 28.20
N THR A 115 -0.16 15.84 28.99
CA THR A 115 1.12 15.35 28.48
C THR A 115 0.96 14.16 27.55
N ALA A 116 0.12 13.17 27.90
CA ALA A 116 -0.14 12.01 27.07
C ALA A 116 -0.74 12.41 25.71
N LYS A 117 -1.69 13.36 25.71
CA LYS A 117 -2.31 13.88 24.48
C LYS A 117 -1.31 14.63 23.60
N ARG A 118 -0.33 15.32 24.19
CA ARG A 118 0.71 16.04 23.43
C ARG A 118 1.73 15.08 22.81
N LEU A 119 2.07 14.00 23.52
CA LEU A 119 3.04 13.01 23.06
C LEU A 119 2.45 12.05 22.02
N TRP A 120 1.19 11.63 22.20
CA TRP A 120 0.51 10.63 21.37
C TRP A 120 -0.91 11.08 20.98
N PRO A 121 -1.05 12.12 20.15
CA PRO A 121 -2.35 12.69 19.83
C PRO A 121 -3.28 11.71 19.10
N GLN A 122 -2.75 10.93 18.16
CA GLN A 122 -3.52 10.01 17.33
C GLN A 122 -3.99 8.78 18.13
N GLU A 123 -3.09 8.20 18.93
CA GLU A 123 -3.37 7.05 19.80
C GLU A 123 -4.37 7.43 20.90
N HIS A 124 -4.25 8.65 21.45
CA HIS A 124 -5.18 9.13 22.46
C HIS A 124 -6.60 9.29 21.87
N GLU A 125 -6.71 9.76 20.64
CA GLU A 125 -8.01 9.88 19.96
C GLU A 125 -8.58 8.50 19.62
N ALA A 126 -7.77 7.59 19.10
CA ALA A 126 -8.17 6.22 18.78
C ALA A 126 -8.67 5.47 20.02
N ILE A 127 -7.92 5.51 21.14
CA ILE A 127 -8.31 4.86 22.39
C ILE A 127 -9.64 5.41 22.91
N ARG A 128 -9.84 6.74 22.86
CA ARG A 128 -11.10 7.37 23.27
C ARG A 128 -12.26 6.89 22.40
N ALA A 129 -12.11 6.97 21.07
CA ALA A 129 -13.15 6.57 20.13
C ALA A 129 -13.54 5.09 20.29
N MET A 130 -12.55 4.20 20.53
CA MET A 130 -12.84 2.78 20.73
C MET A 130 -13.47 2.48 22.09
N MET A 131 -13.10 3.19 23.17
CA MET A 131 -13.79 3.05 24.47
C MET A 131 -15.25 3.50 24.38
N ASP A 132 -15.51 4.66 23.76
CA ASP A 132 -16.87 5.17 23.54
C ASP A 132 -17.73 4.18 22.70
N ALA A 133 -17.11 3.48 21.74
CA ALA A 133 -17.78 2.49 20.91
C ALA A 133 -18.10 1.19 21.67
N LEU A 134 -17.31 0.81 22.68
CA LEU A 134 -17.55 -0.37 23.52
C LEU A 134 -18.64 -0.15 24.58
N GLU A 135 -18.94 1.10 24.93
CA GLU A 135 -19.96 1.47 25.91
C GLU A 135 -21.39 1.56 25.32
N ARG A 136 -21.53 1.46 23.99
CA ARG A 136 -22.81 1.48 23.25
C ARG A 136 -23.35 0.07 23.01
#